data_AF-A0A2A2C2C8-F1
#
_entry.id   AF-A0A2A2C2C8-F1
#
_cell.length_a   1.000
_cell.length_b   1.000
_cell.length_c   1.000
_cell.angle_alpha   90.00
_cell.angle_beta   90.00
_cell.angle_gamma   90.00
#
_symmetry.space_group_name_H-M   'P 1'
#
loop_
_entity.id
_entity.type
_entity.pdbx_description
1 polymer ?
#
loop_
_entity_poly.entity_id
_entity_poly.type
_entity_poly.pdbx_seq_one_letter_code
_entity_poly.pdbx_strand_id
1 'polypeptide(L)'
;WYFPQLLNSYEGEKIYFDKLGYDFNNKESNDEIMKNQPNDVINEKINNELKLRFRMMQTILKSRVNVLPYINEQRLNKLNPPENLRIAIEKFGWNNKPITA
;
A
#
# COMPACT_ATOMS: atom_id res chain seq x y z
N TRP A 1 8.84 -13.74 -8.74
CA TRP A 1 7.64 -13.36 -7.97
C TRP A 1 8.08 -12.44 -6.82
N TYR A 2 7.54 -11.21 -6.73
CA TYR A 2 8.12 -10.08 -5.97
C TYR A 2 7.17 -9.49 -4.89
N PHE A 3 5.94 -10.02 -4.75
CA PHE A 3 4.91 -9.41 -3.90
C PHE A 3 5.30 -9.27 -2.42
N PRO A 4 5.98 -10.23 -1.76
CA PRO A 4 6.40 -10.06 -0.37
C PRO A 4 7.39 -8.91 -0.17
N GLN A 5 8.34 -8.74 -1.08
CA GLN A 5 9.31 -7.64 -1.03
C GLN A 5 8.61 -6.30 -1.25
N LEU A 6 7.68 -6.25 -2.19
CA LEU A 6 6.87 -5.07 -2.46
C LEU A 6 6.00 -4.67 -1.25
N LEU A 7 5.36 -5.65 -0.60
CA LEU A 7 4.56 -5.45 0.60
C LEU A 7 5.42 -4.90 1.75
N ASN A 8 6.60 -5.46 1.99
CA ASN A 8 7.50 -4.99 3.03
C ASN A 8 7.99 -3.54 2.77
N SER A 9 8.30 -3.20 1.51
CA SER A 9 8.63 -1.81 1.15
C SER A 9 7.44 -0.87 1.37
N TYR A 10 6.24 -1.29 1.00
CA TYR A 10 5.02 -0.50 1.20
C TYR A 10 4.71 -0.27 2.68
N GLU A 11 4.85 -1.30 3.51
CA GLU A 11 4.71 -1.19 4.97
C GLU A 11 5.70 -0.19 5.57
N GLY A 12 6.95 -0.16 5.08
CA GLY A 12 7.94 0.81 5.52
C GLY A 12 7.49 2.25 5.27
N GLU A 13 6.98 2.56 4.08
CA GLU A 13 6.47 3.90 3.78
C GLU A 13 5.16 4.19 4.52
N LYS A 14 4.25 3.22 4.68
CA LYS A 14 3.03 3.41 5.48
C LYS A 14 3.34 3.73 6.94
N ILE A 15 4.30 3.06 7.55
CA ILE A 15 4.72 3.34 8.92
C ILE A 15 5.22 4.79 9.07
N TYR A 16 5.90 5.33 8.07
CA TYR A 16 6.32 6.74 8.10
C TYR A 16 5.11 7.68 8.14
N PHE A 17 4.13 7.48 7.25
CA PHE A 17 2.92 8.31 7.20
C PHE A 17 1.98 8.11 8.39
N ASP A 18 1.83 6.88 8.87
CA ASP A 18 1.00 6.57 10.03
C ASP A 18 1.55 7.26 11.30
N LYS A 19 2.89 7.37 11.44
CA LYS A 19 3.54 8.13 12.52
C LYS A 19 3.32 9.64 12.41
N LEU A 20 3.18 10.15 11.19
CA LEU A 20 2.87 11.57 10.95
C LEU A 20 1.38 11.87 11.10
N GLY A 21 0.52 10.85 11.17
CA GLY A 21 -0.93 11.03 11.09
C GLY A 21 -1.41 11.49 9.71
N TYR A 22 -0.62 11.22 8.65
CA TYR A 22 -0.93 11.65 7.28
C TYR A 22 -2.02 10.75 6.67
N ASP A 23 -3.12 11.35 6.23
CA ASP A 23 -4.25 10.64 5.62
C ASP A 23 -4.23 10.81 4.09
N PHE A 24 -3.94 9.72 3.38
CA PHE A 24 -3.95 9.69 1.91
C PHE A 24 -5.31 9.97 1.26
N ASN A 25 -6.40 9.97 2.05
CA ASN A 25 -7.75 10.28 1.59
C ASN A 25 -8.19 11.71 1.95
N ASN A 26 -7.44 12.44 2.79
CA ASN A 26 -7.82 13.76 3.27
C ASN A 26 -6.68 14.77 3.14
N LYS A 27 -6.69 15.52 2.03
CA LYS A 27 -5.66 16.54 1.75
C LYS A 27 -5.65 17.68 2.78
N GLU A 28 -6.82 18.18 3.18
CA GLU A 28 -6.92 19.31 4.11
C GLU A 28 -6.30 18.98 5.47
N SER A 29 -6.49 17.75 5.95
CA SER A 29 -5.88 17.30 7.22
C SER A 29 -4.35 17.22 7.17
N ASN A 30 -3.75 17.19 5.98
CA ASN A 30 -2.31 17.04 5.82
C ASN A 30 -1.55 18.36 5.66
N ASP A 31 -2.24 19.49 5.49
CA ASP A 31 -1.58 20.78 5.19
C ASP A 31 -0.61 21.21 6.29
N GLU A 32 -0.96 20.99 7.57
CA GLU A 32 -0.07 21.27 8.70
C GLU A 32 1.10 20.29 8.77
N ILE A 33 0.87 19.01 8.47
CA ILE A 33 1.93 17.98 8.43
C ILE A 33 2.95 18.34 7.36
N MET A 34 2.49 18.70 6.16
CA MET A 34 3.33 19.08 5.02
C MET A 34 4.20 20.29 5.34
N LYS A 35 3.65 21.31 6.01
CA LYS A 35 4.42 22.52 6.42
C LYS A 35 5.51 22.22 7.45
N ASN A 36 5.34 21.17 8.25
CA ASN A 36 6.25 20.79 9.33
C ASN A 36 7.30 19.75 8.89
N GLN A 37 7.38 19.40 7.60
CA GLN A 37 8.36 18.46 7.07
C GLN A 37 9.26 19.14 6.02
N PRO A 38 10.52 18.72 5.89
CA PRO A 38 11.34 19.12 4.75
C PRO A 38 10.67 18.72 3.44
N ASN A 39 10.49 19.67 2.53
CA ASN A 39 9.75 19.48 1.28
C ASN A 39 10.34 18.36 0.42
N ASP A 40 11.66 18.25 0.35
CA ASP A 40 12.37 17.19 -0.37
C ASP A 40 12.06 15.80 0.21
N VAL A 41 12.12 15.67 1.54
CA VAL A 41 11.87 14.42 2.25
C VAL A 41 10.42 13.97 2.07
N ILE A 42 9.44 14.85 2.34
CA ILE A 42 8.03 14.43 2.27
C ILE A 42 7.59 14.12 0.84
N ASN A 43 8.08 14.87 -0.15
CA ASN A 43 7.76 14.60 -1.55
C ASN A 43 8.36 13.27 -2.02
N GLU A 44 9.59 12.92 -1.62
CA GLU A 44 10.18 11.61 -1.92
C GLU A 44 9.33 10.49 -1.31
N LYS A 45 8.92 10.65 -0.05
CA LYS A 45 8.09 9.67 0.66
C LYS A 45 6.75 9.44 0.00
N ILE A 46 6.08 10.52 -0.41
CA ILE A 46 4.78 10.44 -1.11
C ILE A 46 4.97 9.71 -2.43
N ASN A 47 6.00 10.08 -3.20
CA ASN A 47 6.29 9.43 -4.48
C ASN A 47 6.58 7.94 -4.32
N ASN A 48 7.29 7.54 -3.25
CA ASN A 48 7.55 6.14 -2.96
C ASN A 48 6.26 5.38 -2.60
N GLU A 49 5.41 5.92 -1.73
CA GLU A 49 4.11 5.31 -1.41
C GLU A 49 3.28 5.10 -2.68
N LEU A 50 3.14 6.14 -3.50
CA LEU A 50 2.35 6.10 -4.73
C LEU A 50 2.86 5.02 -5.69
N LYS A 51 4.19 4.97 -5.88
CA LYS A 51 4.85 4.00 -6.76
C LYS A 51 4.67 2.57 -6.25
N LEU A 52 4.80 2.34 -4.95
CA LEU A 52 4.63 1.02 -4.33
C LEU A 52 3.17 0.57 -4.39
N ARG A 53 2.23 1.44 -4.02
CA ARG A 53 0.77 1.20 -4.12
C ARG A 53 0.36 0.82 -5.54
N PHE A 54 0.80 1.59 -6.53
CA PHE A 54 0.53 1.30 -7.93
C PHE A 54 1.09 -0.06 -8.37
N ARG A 55 2.33 -0.38 -7.98
CA ARG A 55 2.94 -1.69 -8.28
C ARG A 55 2.19 -2.84 -7.60
N MET A 56 1.69 -2.65 -6.38
CA MET A 56 0.91 -3.68 -5.67
C MET A 56 -0.39 -3.95 -6.41
N MET A 57 -1.13 -2.88 -6.76
CA MET A 57 -2.36 -2.99 -7.54
C MET A 57 -2.11 -3.66 -8.89
N GLN A 58 -1.08 -3.24 -9.63
CA GLN A 58 -0.73 -3.88 -10.91
C GLN A 58 -0.39 -5.36 -10.75
N THR A 59 0.36 -5.71 -9.71
CA THR A 59 0.72 -7.11 -9.43
C THR A 59 -0.55 -7.92 -9.19
N ILE A 60 -1.41 -7.47 -8.29
CA ILE A 60 -2.66 -8.17 -7.96
C ILE A 60 -3.55 -8.34 -9.19
N LEU A 61 -3.74 -7.28 -9.98
CA LEU A 61 -4.65 -7.29 -11.12
C LEU A 61 -4.11 -8.04 -12.35
N LYS A 62 -2.81 -7.91 -12.65
CA LYS A 62 -2.22 -8.50 -13.87
C LYS A 62 -1.73 -9.92 -13.67
N SER A 63 -1.08 -10.21 -12.54
CA SER A 63 -0.42 -11.50 -12.36
C SER A 63 -1.36 -12.61 -11.88
N ARG A 64 -2.58 -12.26 -11.46
CA ARG A 64 -3.59 -13.19 -10.92
C ARG A 64 -3.04 -14.17 -9.89
N VAL A 65 -2.12 -13.71 -9.04
CA VAL A 65 -1.58 -14.58 -7.98
C VAL A 65 -2.35 -14.40 -6.69
N ASN A 66 -2.51 -15.49 -5.96
CA ASN A 66 -3.06 -15.47 -4.63
C ASN A 66 -2.10 -14.78 -3.66
N VAL A 67 -2.48 -13.61 -3.15
CA VAL A 67 -1.69 -12.86 -2.18
C VAL A 67 -2.11 -13.12 -0.73
N LEU A 68 -3.17 -13.92 -0.50
CA LEU A 68 -3.64 -14.29 0.84
C LEU A 68 -2.54 -14.83 1.77
N PRO A 69 -1.59 -15.68 1.31
CA PRO A 69 -0.49 -16.15 2.17
C PRO A 69 0.43 -15.04 2.69
N TYR A 70 0.46 -13.88 2.03
CA TYR A 70 1.36 -12.77 2.38
C TYR A 70 0.65 -11.65 3.12
N ILE A 71 -0.63 -11.41 2.81
CA ILE A 71 -1.46 -10.38 3.42
C ILE A 71 -2.85 -10.96 3.72
N ASN A 72 -3.00 -11.56 4.89
CA ASN A 72 -4.29 -12.01 5.39
C ASN A 72 -5.12 -10.83 5.95
N GLU A 73 -6.35 -11.10 6.35
CA GLU A 73 -7.26 -10.08 6.90
C GLU A 73 -6.65 -9.33 8.10
N GLN A 74 -6.03 -10.04 9.05
CA GLN A 74 -5.40 -9.42 10.21
C GLN A 74 -4.28 -8.45 9.81
N ARG A 75 -3.40 -8.85 8.88
CA ARG A 75 -2.32 -8.00 8.38
C ARG A 75 -2.86 -6.84 7.54
N LEU A 76 -3.89 -7.06 6.73
CA LEU A 76 -4.54 -6.02 5.94
C LEU A 76 -5.19 -4.95 6.84
N ASN A 77 -5.86 -5.36 7.91
CA ASN A 77 -6.45 -4.45 8.89
C ASN A 77 -5.39 -3.65 9.64
N LYS A 78 -4.26 -4.27 9.99
CA LYS A 78 -3.11 -3.57 10.57
C LYS A 78 -2.47 -2.59 9.59
N LEU A 79 -2.31 -2.98 8.32
CA LEU A 79 -1.72 -2.13 7.27
C LEU A 79 -2.59 -0.90 6.99
N ASN A 80 -3.91 -1.07 7.10
CA ASN A 80 -4.92 -0.06 6.80
C ASN A 80 -4.60 0.75 5.54
N PRO A 81 -4.48 0.10 4.36
CA PRO A 81 -4.15 0.80 3.13
C PRO A 81 -5.34 1.65 2.65
N PRO A 82 -5.11 2.60 1.74
CA PRO A 82 -6.20 3.32 1.06
C PRO A 82 -7.19 2.35 0.39
N GLU A 83 -8.45 2.77 0.32
CA GLU A 83 -9.59 1.90 -0.03
C GLU A 83 -9.41 1.19 -1.38
N ASN A 84 -8.83 1.88 -2.37
CA ASN A 84 -8.56 1.30 -3.69
C ASN A 84 -7.62 0.08 -3.63
N LEU A 85 -6.58 0.11 -2.79
CA LEU A 85 -5.66 -1.01 -2.61
C LEU A 85 -6.30 -2.11 -1.75
N ARG A 86 -7.07 -1.74 -0.72
CA ARG A 86 -7.85 -2.71 0.07
C ARG A 86 -8.78 -3.53 -0.80
N ILE A 87 -9.63 -2.88 -1.60
CA ILE A 87 -10.53 -3.54 -2.54
C ILE A 87 -9.74 -4.42 -3.52
N ALA A 88 -8.57 -3.95 -3.99
CA ALA A 88 -7.75 -4.74 -4.89
C ALA A 88 -7.32 -6.07 -4.26
N ILE A 89 -6.82 -6.03 -3.02
CA ILE A 89 -6.38 -7.20 -2.26
C ILE A 89 -7.55 -8.15 -1.99
N GLU A 90 -8.65 -7.65 -1.44
CA GLU A 90 -9.78 -8.47 -1.01
C GLU A 90 -10.49 -9.13 -2.20
N LYS A 91 -10.83 -8.34 -3.23
CA LYS A 91 -11.64 -8.84 -4.35
C LYS A 91 -10.82 -9.64 -5.34
N PHE A 92 -9.65 -9.13 -5.71
CA PHE A 92 -8.84 -9.72 -6.78
C PHE A 92 -7.63 -10.48 -6.24
N GLY A 93 -7.04 -10.06 -5.12
CA GLY A 93 -5.82 -10.67 -4.59
C GLY A 93 -6.03 -12.01 -3.90
N TRP A 94 -7.07 -12.15 -3.07
CA TRP A 94 -7.32 -13.37 -2.30
C TRP A 94 -8.06 -14.45 -3.08
N ASN A 95 -8.89 -14.05 -4.04
CA ASN A 95 -9.75 -14.97 -4.80
C ASN A 95 -9.11 -15.51 -6.09
N ASN A 96 -7.82 -15.25 -6.31
CA ASN A 96 -7.09 -15.82 -7.42
C ASN A 96 -6.80 -17.30 -7.18
N LYS A 97 -7.33 -18.18 -8.03
CA LYS A 97 -6.91 -19.58 -8.05
C LYS A 97 -5.45 -19.64 -8.51
N PRO A 98 -4.57 -20.41 -7.84
CA PRO A 98 -3.23 -20.66 -8.39
C PRO A 98 -3.39 -21.21 -9.81
N ILE A 99 -2.54 -20.76 -10.74
CA ILE A 99 -2.43 -21.40 -12.04
C ILE A 99 -1.93 -22.82 -11.76
N THR A 100 -2.82 -23.80 -11.79
CA THR A 100 -2.44 -25.20 -11.87
C THR A 100 -1.63 -25.35 -13.16
N ALA A 101 -0.34 -25.64 -13.00
CA ALA A 101 0.58 -25.97 -14.08
C ALA A 101 0.15 -27.27 -14.79
#